data_AF-A0A388LMH9-F1
#
_entry.id   AF-A0A388LMH9-F1
#
_cell.length_a   1.000
_cell.length_b   1.000
_cell.length_c   1.000
_cell.angle_alpha   90.00
_cell.angle_beta   90.00
_cell.angle_gamma   90.00
#
_symmetry.space_group_name_H-M   'P 1'
#
loop_
_entity.id
_entity.type
_entity.pdbx_description
1 polymer ?
#
loop_
_entity_poly.entity_id
_entity_poly.type
_entity_poly.pdbx_seq_one_letter_code
_entity_poly.pdbx_strand_id
1 'polypeptide(L)'
;MGYPAVQFHKEKEVRRVVIVDEVALEDEEDEMTEEEEYMRKKDDEVARTRVCHMTSKKKTFTNVRRNAFLPRASPSWVETMSMGFSGKIWLLDTFNYLAPIDQRGYRLLASLTQEEMKAEYERALDMNTTPPKVKFPFNGDGIFLPPMSSMDVGKCPLPLPNVLIKGNKPPQNSSALAEMERIWNIGRSYLKCRCSSEGKADCGTGPSWFDHVIWFLLYNMDILYPDAPTPRAKVSSLIKCLSTCWKPLMLTSLSFGCGREVMMLLANKIVANPSLTIDSVLVRVNDVNRKAFKECAKLLLMSKYVKKRPRANEVCKGSLVNGPLGRKRWEKLKAKEGSAHKFVHIHYVGRLMDPLGDDDDDDDDDDEEEEEEEEEEEEEEEEEEEEEGEGEGEEEGKKGEEEGERGGKEGERYSGRAQI
;
A
#
# COMPACT_ATOMS: atom_id res chain seq x y z
N MET A 1 14.46 45.37 -45.30
CA MET A 1 15.51 44.67 -46.07
C MET A 1 14.87 43.44 -46.66
N GLY A 2 14.63 43.43 -47.96
CA GLY A 2 13.98 42.35 -48.70
C GLY A 2 14.86 41.92 -49.86
N TYR A 3 14.91 40.61 -50.10
CA TYR A 3 15.53 39.98 -51.27
C TYR A 3 14.68 38.74 -51.64
N PRO A 4 14.71 38.31 -52.92
CA PRO A 4 13.50 38.07 -53.69
C PRO A 4 13.32 36.63 -54.15
N ALA A 5 12.11 36.36 -54.63
CA ALA A 5 11.73 35.16 -55.37
C ALA A 5 12.50 35.03 -56.70
N VAL A 6 12.86 33.79 -57.04
CA VAL A 6 13.28 33.40 -58.40
C VAL A 6 12.47 32.18 -58.82
N GLN A 7 11.53 32.41 -59.74
CA GLN A 7 10.92 31.39 -60.58
C GLN A 7 11.93 30.97 -61.66
N PHE A 8 12.02 29.68 -61.93
CA PHE A 8 12.44 29.17 -63.23
C PHE A 8 11.55 27.99 -63.64
N HIS A 9 10.68 28.24 -64.61
CA HIS A 9 10.17 27.21 -65.51
C HIS A 9 11.27 26.83 -66.50
N LYS A 10 11.50 25.53 -66.70
CA LYS A 10 11.94 25.01 -68.00
C LYS A 10 11.34 23.63 -68.25
N GLU A 11 10.59 23.60 -69.33
CA GLU A 11 9.93 22.50 -70.00
C GLU A 11 10.94 21.74 -70.91
N LYS A 12 10.53 20.56 -71.38
CA LYS A 12 11.18 19.57 -72.30
C LYS A 12 11.91 18.43 -71.57
N GLU A 13 11.85 17.18 -71.99
CA GLU A 13 11.43 16.58 -73.26
C GLU A 13 11.07 15.10 -73.03
N VAL A 14 10.07 14.60 -73.74
CA VAL A 14 9.70 13.19 -73.78
C VAL A 14 10.78 12.40 -74.54
N ARG A 15 11.39 11.41 -73.87
CA ARG A 15 12.02 10.27 -74.55
C ARG A 15 11.55 8.97 -73.94
N ARG A 16 10.69 8.29 -74.69
CA ARG A 16 10.34 6.88 -74.55
C ARG A 16 11.58 6.06 -74.89
N VAL A 17 12.12 5.35 -73.90
CA VAL A 17 13.08 4.26 -74.11
C VAL A 17 12.49 3.03 -73.43
N VAL A 18 12.13 2.06 -74.26
CA VAL A 18 11.84 0.69 -73.85
C VAL A 18 13.18 -0.02 -73.79
N ILE A 19 13.62 -0.40 -72.60
CA ILE A 19 14.63 -1.43 -72.41
C ILE A 19 14.03 -2.42 -71.42
N VAL A 20 13.73 -3.59 -71.97
CA VAL A 20 13.51 -4.84 -71.27
C VAL A 20 14.89 -5.30 -70.80
N ASP A 21 15.10 -5.39 -69.50
CA ASP A 21 16.14 -6.26 -68.95
C ASP A 21 15.69 -6.75 -67.58
N GLU A 22 15.32 -8.03 -67.53
CA GLU A 22 15.06 -8.79 -66.31
C GLU A 22 16.41 -9.04 -65.64
N VAL A 23 16.74 -8.24 -64.63
CA VAL A 23 17.83 -8.56 -63.69
C VAL A 23 17.17 -9.00 -62.40
N ALA A 24 17.31 -10.29 -62.09
CA ALA A 24 17.00 -10.87 -60.80
C ALA A 24 17.75 -10.09 -59.72
N LEU A 25 17.02 -9.28 -58.95
CA LEU A 25 17.50 -8.73 -57.69
C LEU A 25 17.55 -9.92 -56.71
N GLU A 26 18.76 -10.37 -56.43
CA GLU A 26 19.05 -11.14 -55.23
C GLU A 26 18.61 -10.25 -54.05
N ASP A 27 17.62 -10.72 -53.28
CA ASP A 27 17.17 -10.11 -52.04
C ASP A 27 18.39 -10.01 -51.09
N GLU A 28 19.06 -8.85 -51.07
CA GLU A 28 19.85 -8.44 -49.90
C GLU A 28 18.84 -8.33 -48.75
N GLU A 29 18.83 -9.36 -47.90
CA GLU A 29 18.19 -9.30 -46.58
C GLU A 29 18.81 -8.10 -45.84
N ASP A 30 18.14 -6.95 -45.91
CA ASP A 30 18.43 -5.78 -45.10
C ASP A 30 18.47 -6.25 -43.64
N GLU A 31 19.68 -6.32 -43.11
CA GLU A 31 20.01 -6.67 -41.74
C GLU A 31 19.28 -5.66 -40.84
N MET A 32 18.08 -6.03 -40.36
CA MET A 32 17.29 -5.20 -39.46
C MET A 32 18.19 -4.83 -38.29
N THR A 33 18.40 -3.53 -38.11
CA THR A 33 19.21 -3.04 -36.99
C THR A 33 18.59 -3.51 -35.67
N GLU A 34 19.42 -3.83 -34.67
CA GLU A 34 18.97 -4.34 -33.36
C GLU A 34 17.89 -3.44 -32.70
N GLU A 35 17.87 -2.15 -33.05
CA GLU A 35 16.87 -1.18 -32.61
C GLU A 35 15.47 -1.42 -33.23
N GLU A 36 15.39 -1.82 -34.50
CA GLU A 36 14.12 -2.15 -35.17
C GLU A 36 13.53 -3.47 -34.65
N GLU A 37 14.36 -4.46 -34.35
CA GLU A 37 13.92 -5.70 -33.70
C GLU A 37 13.39 -5.44 -32.28
N TYR A 38 14.06 -4.56 -31.51
CA TYR A 38 13.59 -4.18 -30.18
C TYR A 38 12.22 -3.49 -30.23
N MET A 39 12.03 -2.56 -31.17
CA MET A 39 10.76 -1.85 -31.35
C MET A 39 9.63 -2.80 -31.77
N ARG A 40 9.90 -3.72 -32.71
CA ARG A 40 8.91 -4.71 -33.15
C ARG A 40 8.52 -5.67 -32.02
N LYS A 41 9.50 -6.10 -31.19
CA LYS A 41 9.26 -6.92 -29.99
C LYS A 41 8.44 -6.18 -28.93
N LYS A 42 8.67 -4.87 -28.76
CA LYS A 42 7.89 -4.01 -27.86
C LYS A 42 6.46 -3.82 -28.35
N ASP A 43 6.26 -3.62 -29.64
CA ASP A 43 4.92 -3.51 -30.22
C ASP A 43 4.13 -4.82 -30.08
N ASP A 44 4.78 -5.97 -30.25
CA ASP A 44 4.18 -7.29 -30.02
C ASP A 44 3.85 -7.54 -28.53
N GLU A 45 4.68 -7.06 -27.61
CA GLU A 45 4.41 -7.10 -26.16
C GLU A 45 3.20 -6.21 -25.80
N VAL A 46 3.13 -5.00 -26.34
CA VAL A 46 2.00 -4.07 -26.15
C VAL A 46 0.72 -4.62 -26.78
N ALA A 47 0.80 -5.23 -27.95
CA ALA A 47 -0.33 -5.87 -28.63
C ALA A 47 -0.84 -7.07 -27.82
N ARG A 48 0.04 -7.95 -27.34
CA ARG A 48 -0.32 -9.08 -26.47
C ARG A 48 -0.98 -8.62 -25.17
N THR A 49 -0.45 -7.56 -24.56
CA THR A 49 -1.01 -6.96 -23.34
C THR A 49 -2.41 -6.37 -23.59
N ARG A 50 -2.63 -5.68 -24.72
CA ARG A 50 -3.95 -5.15 -25.11
C ARG A 50 -4.97 -6.26 -25.37
N VAL A 51 -4.58 -7.33 -26.05
CA VAL A 51 -5.46 -8.47 -26.33
C VAL A 51 -5.85 -9.19 -25.04
N CYS A 52 -4.89 -9.42 -24.12
CA CYS A 52 -5.15 -10.05 -22.83
C CYS A 52 -6.13 -9.22 -21.97
N HIS A 53 -6.04 -7.89 -22.04
CA HIS A 53 -6.96 -7.00 -21.32
C HIS A 53 -8.40 -7.05 -21.88
N MET A 54 -8.57 -7.22 -23.19
CA MET A 54 -9.88 -7.28 -23.85
C MET A 54 -10.57 -8.65 -23.73
N THR A 55 -9.82 -9.75 -23.58
CA THR A 55 -10.39 -11.10 -23.42
C THR A 55 -10.70 -11.50 -21.98
N SER A 56 -10.37 -10.64 -21.01
CA SER A 56 -10.86 -10.78 -19.63
C SER A 56 -12.37 -10.46 -19.56
N LYS A 57 -13.18 -11.34 -20.18
CA LYS A 57 -14.60 -11.48 -19.83
C LYS A 57 -14.61 -11.58 -18.32
N LYS A 58 -15.09 -10.52 -17.64
CA LYS A 58 -15.35 -10.49 -16.20
C LYS A 58 -16.03 -11.80 -15.85
N LYS A 59 -15.26 -12.80 -15.38
CA LYS A 59 -15.81 -13.95 -14.68
C LYS A 59 -16.45 -13.31 -13.47
N THR A 60 -17.78 -13.15 -13.53
CA THR A 60 -18.58 -12.67 -12.44
C THR A 60 -18.40 -13.69 -11.32
N PHE A 61 -17.38 -13.46 -10.49
CA PHE A 61 -17.06 -14.20 -9.27
C PHE A 61 -18.13 -13.85 -8.20
N THR A 62 -19.41 -14.02 -8.54
CA THR A 62 -20.55 -13.61 -7.71
C THR A 62 -20.69 -14.42 -6.43
N ASN A 63 -19.87 -15.48 -6.25
CA ASN A 63 -19.85 -16.28 -5.02
C ASN A 63 -18.66 -15.96 -4.07
N VAL A 64 -17.68 -15.16 -4.49
CA VAL A 64 -16.52 -14.79 -3.63
C VAL A 64 -16.83 -13.65 -2.66
N ARG A 65 -18.00 -13.01 -2.77
CA ARG A 65 -18.47 -12.03 -1.77
C ARG A 65 -18.55 -12.57 -0.33
N ARG A 66 -18.51 -13.90 -0.14
CA ARG A 66 -18.45 -14.51 1.20
C ARG A 66 -17.06 -14.46 1.85
N ASN A 67 -15.99 -14.23 1.09
CA ASN A 67 -14.60 -14.30 1.57
C ASN A 67 -13.89 -12.94 1.64
N ALA A 68 -14.58 -11.83 1.40
CA ALA A 68 -13.99 -10.48 1.45
C ALA A 68 -13.43 -10.05 2.83
N PHE A 69 -13.61 -10.89 3.85
CA PHE A 69 -13.18 -10.66 5.24
C PHE A 69 -12.40 -11.82 5.85
N LEU A 70 -11.85 -12.71 5.01
CA LEU A 70 -10.96 -13.75 5.52
C LEU A 70 -9.76 -13.13 6.24
N PRO A 71 -9.08 -13.91 7.12
CA PRO A 71 -7.79 -13.54 7.70
C PRO A 71 -6.89 -12.88 6.66
N ARG A 72 -6.09 -11.89 7.09
CA ARG A 72 -5.08 -11.22 6.25
C ARG A 72 -4.47 -12.27 5.32
N ALA A 73 -4.69 -12.13 4.01
CA ALA A 73 -4.12 -13.08 3.07
C ALA A 73 -2.62 -13.14 3.29
N SER A 74 -2.04 -14.34 3.16
CA SER A 74 -0.61 -14.50 3.33
C SER A 74 0.13 -13.57 2.36
N PRO A 75 1.28 -12.98 2.76
CA PRO A 75 2.08 -12.15 1.87
C PRO A 75 2.38 -12.85 0.53
N SER A 76 2.77 -14.13 0.57
CA SER A 76 3.00 -14.97 -0.63
C SER A 76 1.77 -15.06 -1.54
N TRP A 77 0.56 -15.21 -0.98
CA TRP A 77 -0.66 -15.18 -1.81
C TRP A 77 -0.88 -13.81 -2.45
N VAL A 78 -0.69 -12.71 -1.69
CA VAL A 78 -0.85 -11.36 -2.24
C VAL A 78 0.17 -11.11 -3.34
N GLU A 79 1.42 -11.51 -3.14
CA GLU A 79 2.50 -11.43 -4.11
C GLU A 79 2.14 -12.19 -5.40
N THR A 80 1.83 -13.49 -5.29
CA THR A 80 1.41 -14.35 -6.41
C THR A 80 0.25 -13.73 -7.19
N MET A 81 -0.78 -13.29 -6.48
CA MET A 81 -1.93 -12.66 -7.12
C MET A 81 -1.56 -11.32 -7.76
N SER A 82 -0.70 -10.52 -7.12
CA SER A 82 -0.27 -9.23 -7.64
C SER A 82 0.50 -9.36 -8.96
N MET A 83 1.30 -10.41 -9.12
CA MET A 83 2.00 -10.70 -10.37
C MET A 83 1.01 -10.91 -11.52
N GLY A 84 -0.09 -11.64 -11.25
CA GLY A 84 -1.20 -11.82 -12.19
C GLY A 84 -1.92 -10.52 -12.58
N PHE A 85 -1.72 -9.43 -11.83
CA PHE A 85 -2.24 -8.09 -12.11
C PHE A 85 -1.13 -7.05 -12.37
N SER A 86 0.07 -7.48 -12.78
CA SER A 86 1.20 -6.59 -13.07
C SER A 86 1.55 -5.63 -11.92
N GLY A 87 1.52 -6.15 -10.69
CA GLY A 87 1.77 -5.41 -9.45
C GLY A 87 0.59 -4.57 -8.95
N LYS A 88 -0.54 -4.50 -9.67
CA LYS A 88 -1.70 -3.64 -9.31
C LYS A 88 -2.61 -4.28 -8.27
N ILE A 89 -2.13 -4.36 -7.02
CA ILE A 89 -2.87 -4.97 -5.89
C ILE A 89 -4.27 -4.35 -5.70
N TRP A 90 -4.45 -3.06 -6.02
CA TRP A 90 -5.75 -2.40 -5.92
C TRP A 90 -6.82 -2.90 -6.91
N LEU A 91 -6.46 -3.75 -7.88
CA LEU A 91 -7.41 -4.43 -8.76
C LEU A 91 -7.96 -5.73 -8.14
N LEU A 92 -7.41 -6.20 -7.03
CA LEU A 92 -7.97 -7.33 -6.30
C LEU A 92 -9.34 -6.95 -5.72
N ASP A 93 -10.32 -7.83 -5.87
CA ASP A 93 -11.72 -7.62 -5.49
C ASP A 93 -11.98 -7.50 -3.96
N THR A 94 -10.93 -7.29 -3.14
CA THR A 94 -11.07 -7.02 -1.72
C THR A 94 -10.18 -5.86 -1.25
N PHE A 95 -10.69 -5.11 -0.29
CA PHE A 95 -10.07 -3.90 0.27
C PHE A 95 -9.14 -4.17 1.46
N ASN A 96 -8.90 -5.45 1.79
CA ASN A 96 -8.22 -5.85 3.03
C ASN A 96 -6.77 -6.30 2.85
N TYR A 97 -6.26 -6.33 1.63
CA TYR A 97 -4.88 -6.72 1.37
C TYR A 97 -3.92 -5.59 1.71
N LEU A 98 -2.84 -5.92 2.41
CA LEU A 98 -1.65 -5.09 2.49
C LEU A 98 -0.72 -5.49 1.35
N ALA A 99 0.11 -4.56 0.89
CA ALA A 99 1.27 -4.97 0.11
C ALA A 99 2.10 -6.01 0.90
N PRO A 100 2.77 -6.95 0.21
CA PRO A 100 3.68 -7.91 0.85
C PRO A 100 4.99 -7.21 1.24
N ILE A 101 4.88 -6.15 2.04
CA ILE A 101 5.99 -5.40 2.62
C ILE A 101 5.83 -5.52 4.12
N ASP A 102 6.72 -6.26 4.75
CA ASP A 102 6.76 -6.48 6.18
C ASP A 102 7.63 -5.40 6.88
N GLN A 103 7.84 -5.57 8.18
CA GLN A 103 8.62 -4.61 8.97
C GLN A 103 10.09 -4.54 8.50
N ARG A 104 10.68 -5.68 8.12
CA ARG A 104 12.05 -5.75 7.57
C ARG A 104 12.14 -5.03 6.22
N GLY A 105 11.17 -5.25 5.34
CA GLY A 105 11.05 -4.55 4.06
C GLY A 105 10.92 -3.03 4.23
N TYR A 106 10.11 -2.55 5.17
CA TYR A 106 10.07 -1.11 5.46
C TYR A 106 11.40 -0.57 6.01
N ARG A 107 12.07 -1.32 6.90
CA ARG A 107 13.39 -0.96 7.44
C ARG A 107 14.42 -0.80 6.32
N LEU A 108 14.50 -1.77 5.41
CA LEU A 108 15.40 -1.75 4.25
C LEU A 108 15.07 -0.60 3.30
N LEU A 109 13.81 -0.55 2.80
CA LEU A 109 13.40 0.39 1.76
C LEU A 109 13.52 1.85 2.20
N ALA A 110 13.29 2.15 3.48
CA ALA A 110 13.34 3.51 4.00
C ALA A 110 14.60 3.81 4.82
N SER A 111 15.57 2.89 4.84
CA SER A 111 16.80 2.98 5.64
C SER A 111 16.50 3.45 7.07
N LEU A 112 15.57 2.74 7.73
CA LEU A 112 15.15 3.07 9.10
C LEU A 112 16.13 2.44 10.08
N THR A 113 16.50 3.18 11.11
CA THR A 113 17.26 2.60 12.23
C THR A 113 16.33 1.79 13.15
N GLN A 114 16.91 0.95 14.00
CA GLN A 114 16.12 0.17 14.97
C GLN A 114 15.39 1.09 15.97
N GLU A 115 15.99 2.23 16.32
CA GLU A 115 15.42 3.25 17.20
C GLU A 115 14.24 3.94 16.52
N GLU A 116 14.34 4.26 15.22
CA GLU A 116 13.24 4.84 14.45
C GLU A 116 12.06 3.87 14.35
N MET A 117 12.34 2.59 14.07
CA MET A 117 11.33 1.52 14.03
C MET A 117 10.61 1.40 15.38
N LYS A 118 11.38 1.32 16.48
CA LYS A 118 10.85 1.22 17.85
C LYS A 118 10.03 2.45 18.22
N ALA A 119 10.53 3.65 17.95
CA ALA A 119 9.84 4.90 18.25
C ALA A 119 8.52 5.02 17.47
N GLU A 120 8.49 4.59 16.21
CA GLU A 120 7.27 4.61 15.42
C GLU A 120 6.26 3.54 15.89
N TYR A 121 6.73 2.36 16.29
CA TYR A 121 5.89 1.32 16.88
C TYR A 121 5.22 1.80 18.18
N GLU A 122 5.99 2.42 19.07
CA GLU A 122 5.47 3.02 20.31
C GLU A 122 4.40 4.09 20.04
N ARG A 123 4.65 4.97 19.07
CA ARG A 123 3.68 5.99 18.62
C ARG A 123 2.42 5.37 18.02
N ALA A 124 2.56 4.31 17.23
CA ALA A 124 1.44 3.58 16.66
C ALA A 124 0.55 2.96 17.75
N LEU A 125 1.15 2.38 18.79
CA LEU A 125 0.44 1.86 19.97
C LEU A 125 -0.33 2.94 20.75
N ASP A 126 0.05 4.21 20.61
CA ASP A 126 -0.67 5.36 21.16
C ASP A 126 -1.72 5.96 20.18
N MET A 127 -2.02 5.26 19.09
CA MET A 127 -2.91 5.71 18.00
C MET A 127 -2.44 7.01 17.36
N ASN A 128 -1.13 7.28 17.36
CA ASN A 128 -0.53 8.40 16.68
C ASN A 128 0.13 7.92 15.38
N THR A 129 -0.66 7.84 14.32
CA THR A 129 -0.21 7.35 13.00
C THR A 129 0.35 8.44 12.09
N THR A 130 0.37 9.70 12.55
CA THR A 130 0.94 10.82 11.77
C THR A 130 2.40 10.99 12.13
N PRO A 131 3.35 10.86 11.18
CA PRO A 131 4.78 11.09 11.42
C PRO A 131 5.05 12.46 12.06
N PRO A 132 6.08 12.58 12.90
CA PRO A 132 6.43 13.85 13.51
C PRO A 132 6.80 14.87 12.42
N LYS A 133 6.51 16.15 12.68
CA LYS A 133 6.86 17.29 11.80
C LYS A 133 6.15 17.30 10.44
N VAL A 134 5.18 16.42 10.21
CA VAL A 134 4.49 16.30 8.92
C VAL A 134 3.02 16.67 9.06
N LYS A 135 2.54 17.53 8.16
CA LYS A 135 1.13 17.92 8.07
C LYS A 135 0.46 17.19 6.92
N PHE A 136 -0.76 16.70 7.14
CA PHE A 136 -1.60 16.12 6.10
C PHE A 136 -2.74 17.10 5.70
N PRO A 137 -3.18 17.16 4.42
CA PRO A 137 -2.74 16.35 3.27
C PRO A 137 -1.27 16.55 2.96
N PHE A 138 -0.59 15.43 2.74
CA PHE A 138 0.84 15.43 2.46
C PHE A 138 1.01 15.74 0.98
N ASN A 139 1.41 16.99 0.75
CA ASN A 139 1.60 17.57 -0.57
C ASN A 139 3.09 17.85 -0.83
N GLY A 140 3.97 17.25 -0.03
CA GLY A 140 5.30 17.77 0.32
C GLY A 140 6.04 18.42 -0.83
N ASP A 141 6.57 19.62 -0.57
CA ASP A 141 7.52 20.26 -1.46
C ASP A 141 8.70 19.31 -1.68
N GLY A 142 9.01 19.01 -2.95
CA GLY A 142 10.08 18.08 -3.34
C GLY A 142 9.68 16.61 -3.44
N ILE A 143 8.40 16.26 -3.28
CA ILE A 143 7.92 14.89 -3.39
C ILE A 143 7.31 14.65 -4.75
N PHE A 144 8.03 13.91 -5.58
CA PHE A 144 7.58 13.52 -6.90
C PHE A 144 6.72 12.25 -6.82
N LEU A 145 5.40 12.39 -6.80
CA LEU A 145 4.48 11.26 -7.01
C LEU A 145 4.12 11.19 -8.49
N PRO A 146 4.21 10.01 -9.12
CA PRO A 146 3.83 9.87 -10.52
C PRO A 146 2.32 10.17 -10.66
N PRO A 147 1.89 10.75 -11.80
CA PRO A 147 0.47 10.94 -12.08
C PRO A 147 -0.29 9.63 -11.92
N MET A 148 -1.51 9.66 -11.35
CA MET A 148 -2.24 8.40 -11.14
C MET A 148 -2.51 7.64 -12.44
N SER A 149 -2.64 8.37 -13.56
CA SER A 149 -2.83 7.79 -14.89
C SER A 149 -1.63 7.02 -15.44
N SER A 150 -0.40 7.29 -14.97
CA SER A 150 0.77 6.51 -15.41
C SER A 150 0.81 5.13 -14.76
N MET A 151 0.22 4.99 -13.57
CA MET A 151 0.06 3.70 -12.89
C MET A 151 -1.15 2.91 -13.40
N ASP A 152 -2.24 3.61 -13.71
CA ASP A 152 -3.48 3.02 -14.20
C ASP A 152 -4.22 4.02 -15.09
N VAL A 153 -4.32 3.69 -16.38
CA VAL A 153 -4.95 4.53 -17.42
C VAL A 153 -6.39 4.92 -17.12
N GLY A 154 -7.08 4.19 -16.23
CA GLY A 154 -8.43 4.53 -15.79
C GLY A 154 -8.50 5.66 -14.75
N LYS A 155 -7.37 6.06 -14.14
CA LYS A 155 -7.31 7.05 -13.05
C LYS A 155 -7.21 8.50 -13.54
N CYS A 156 -7.44 9.48 -12.65
CA CYS A 156 -7.34 10.92 -12.95
C CYS A 156 -5.95 11.24 -13.56
N PRO A 157 -5.88 11.90 -14.73
CA PRO A 157 -4.62 12.23 -15.41
C PRO A 157 -3.94 13.49 -14.86
N LEU A 158 -4.53 14.10 -13.83
CA LEU A 158 -3.92 15.28 -13.23
C LEU A 158 -2.60 14.91 -12.57
N PRO A 159 -1.56 15.75 -12.75
CA PRO A 159 -0.29 15.54 -12.09
C PRO A 159 -0.44 15.76 -10.57
N LEU A 160 0.53 15.26 -9.81
CA LEU A 160 0.69 15.53 -8.38
C LEU A 160 -0.54 15.14 -7.53
N PRO A 161 -0.83 13.84 -7.37
CA PRO A 161 -1.82 13.41 -6.40
C PRO A 161 -1.45 13.85 -4.98
N ASN A 162 -2.45 14.03 -4.12
CA ASN A 162 -2.24 14.25 -2.68
C ASN A 162 -2.19 12.92 -1.96
N VAL A 163 -1.33 12.82 -0.93
CA VAL A 163 -1.39 11.70 0.00
C VAL A 163 -2.19 12.10 1.23
N LEU A 164 -3.16 11.27 1.58
CA LEU A 164 -4.09 11.46 2.70
C LEU A 164 -3.99 10.26 3.63
N ILE A 165 -4.26 10.48 4.91
CA ILE A 165 -4.47 9.39 5.87
C ILE A 165 -5.98 9.17 6.03
N LYS A 166 -6.39 7.90 6.03
CA LYS A 166 -7.79 7.54 6.31
C LYS A 166 -8.10 7.82 7.78
N GLY A 167 -8.85 8.89 8.03
CA GLY A 167 -9.23 9.28 9.39
C GLY A 167 -10.31 8.39 10.01
N ASN A 168 -10.42 8.45 11.35
CA ASN A 168 -11.50 7.84 12.10
C ASN A 168 -12.78 8.70 12.07
N LYS A 169 -13.33 8.94 10.88
CA LYS A 169 -14.59 9.68 10.75
C LYS A 169 -15.74 8.86 11.35
N PRO A 170 -16.75 9.53 11.94
CA PRO A 170 -17.94 8.85 12.40
C PRO A 170 -18.64 8.13 11.24
N PRO A 171 -19.49 7.17 11.55
CA PRO A 171 -20.10 6.28 10.58
C PRO A 171 -21.04 7.08 9.70
N GLN A 172 -20.71 7.21 8.42
CA GLN A 172 -21.57 7.93 7.48
C GLN A 172 -22.48 7.00 6.68
N ASN A 173 -22.10 5.73 6.57
CA ASN A 173 -22.77 4.77 5.69
C ASN A 173 -23.67 3.82 6.48
N SER A 174 -24.87 3.55 5.94
CA SER A 174 -25.81 2.56 6.50
C SER A 174 -25.37 1.11 6.25
N SER A 175 -24.41 0.88 5.35
CA SER A 175 -23.89 -0.44 5.04
C SER A 175 -22.80 -0.86 6.04
N ALA A 176 -23.02 -1.99 6.71
CA ALA A 176 -22.01 -2.59 7.59
C ALA A 176 -20.69 -2.87 6.84
N LEU A 177 -20.77 -3.26 5.57
CA LEU A 177 -19.58 -3.54 4.73
C LEU A 177 -18.69 -2.31 4.58
N ALA A 178 -19.30 -1.18 4.22
CA ALA A 178 -18.58 0.07 3.97
C ALA A 178 -17.95 0.63 5.24
N GLU A 179 -18.55 0.38 6.41
CA GLU A 179 -17.87 0.73 7.65
C GLU A 179 -16.75 -0.25 7.99
N MET A 180 -16.95 -1.55 7.83
CA MET A 180 -15.85 -2.48 8.09
C MET A 180 -14.63 -2.12 7.24
N GLU A 181 -14.82 -1.83 5.95
CA GLU A 181 -13.78 -1.30 5.07
C GLU A 181 -13.13 -0.02 5.63
N ARG A 182 -13.93 0.90 6.16
CA ARG A 182 -13.41 2.11 6.81
C ARG A 182 -12.54 1.76 8.01
N ILE A 183 -13.06 0.94 8.94
CA ILE A 183 -12.42 0.55 10.20
C ILE A 183 -11.07 -0.10 9.91
N TRP A 184 -11.06 -1.08 9.00
CA TRP A 184 -9.88 -1.85 8.62
C TRP A 184 -8.77 -1.01 7.97
N ASN A 185 -9.10 0.15 7.43
CA ASN A 185 -8.14 1.03 6.77
C ASN A 185 -7.88 2.32 7.57
N ILE A 186 -8.32 2.46 8.82
CA ILE A 186 -8.01 3.65 9.65
C ILE A 186 -6.49 3.80 9.79
N GLY A 187 -5.99 5.01 9.59
CA GLY A 187 -4.56 5.30 9.65
C GLY A 187 -3.80 4.98 8.36
N ARG A 188 -4.40 4.25 7.41
CA ARG A 188 -3.74 3.91 6.14
C ARG A 188 -3.61 5.14 5.25
N SER A 189 -2.43 5.33 4.70
CA SER A 189 -2.13 6.37 3.70
C SER A 189 -2.65 5.96 2.32
N TYR A 190 -3.19 6.92 1.57
CA TYR A 190 -3.68 6.72 0.21
C TYR A 190 -3.52 7.96 -0.66
N LEU A 191 -3.35 7.72 -1.96
CA LEU A 191 -3.30 8.75 -2.98
C LEU A 191 -4.73 9.15 -3.38
N LYS A 192 -4.96 10.46 -3.46
CA LYS A 192 -6.18 11.07 -3.97
C LYS A 192 -5.83 12.13 -4.99
N CYS A 193 -6.54 12.11 -6.11
CA CYS A 193 -6.37 13.13 -7.14
C CYS A 193 -6.79 14.52 -6.65
N ARG A 194 -6.24 15.56 -7.30
CA ARG A 194 -6.56 16.97 -7.06
C ARG A 194 -7.76 17.48 -7.86
N CYS A 195 -8.44 16.58 -8.59
CA CYS A 195 -9.59 16.88 -9.43
C CYS A 195 -10.61 17.80 -8.67
N SER A 196 -11.01 17.46 -7.43
CA SER A 196 -11.93 18.31 -6.63
C SER A 196 -11.33 19.62 -6.09
N SER A 197 -10.05 19.65 -5.72
CA SER A 197 -9.41 20.89 -5.23
C SER A 197 -9.19 21.91 -6.33
N GLU A 198 -9.16 21.48 -7.59
CA GLU A 198 -9.11 22.33 -8.78
C GLU A 198 -10.50 22.74 -9.28
N GLY A 199 -11.57 22.46 -8.53
CA GLY A 199 -12.95 22.77 -8.94
C GLY A 199 -13.50 21.89 -10.05
N LYS A 200 -12.82 20.79 -10.40
CA LYS A 200 -13.31 19.78 -11.34
C LYS A 200 -14.15 18.72 -10.61
N ALA A 201 -15.00 18.02 -11.34
CA ALA A 201 -15.72 16.87 -10.79
C ALA A 201 -14.72 15.80 -10.30
N ASP A 202 -15.07 15.12 -9.21
CA ASP A 202 -14.30 13.95 -8.77
C ASP A 202 -14.31 12.91 -9.89
N CYS A 203 -13.14 12.49 -10.35
CA CYS A 203 -12.98 11.45 -11.36
C CYS A 203 -13.60 10.10 -10.94
N GLY A 204 -13.94 9.93 -9.65
CA GLY A 204 -14.64 8.75 -9.15
C GLY A 204 -13.78 7.50 -9.10
N THR A 205 -12.51 7.57 -9.50
CA THR A 205 -11.59 6.46 -9.33
C THR A 205 -11.20 6.38 -7.87
N GLY A 206 -11.60 5.28 -7.23
CA GLY A 206 -11.33 5.02 -5.82
C GLY A 206 -9.84 5.17 -5.44
N PRO A 207 -9.56 5.28 -4.13
CA PRO A 207 -8.22 5.57 -3.63
C PRO A 207 -7.21 4.50 -4.07
N SER A 208 -5.95 4.90 -4.27
CA SER A 208 -4.83 3.97 -4.37
C SER A 208 -4.07 3.99 -3.04
N TRP A 209 -4.04 2.87 -2.32
CA TRP A 209 -3.31 2.78 -1.05
C TRP A 209 -1.81 2.95 -1.28
N PHE A 210 -1.13 3.69 -0.40
CA PHE A 210 0.27 4.06 -0.63
C PHE A 210 1.20 2.84 -0.60
N ASP A 211 0.98 1.88 0.30
CA ASP A 211 1.73 0.61 0.34
C ASP A 211 1.57 -0.20 -0.95
N HIS A 212 0.38 -0.20 -1.54
CA HIS A 212 0.15 -0.82 -2.85
C HIS A 212 0.88 -0.08 -3.98
N VAL A 213 1.00 1.24 -3.88
CA VAL A 213 1.77 2.04 -4.85
C VAL A 213 3.25 1.71 -4.76
N ILE A 214 3.82 1.56 -3.55
CA ILE A 214 5.22 1.13 -3.40
C ILE A 214 5.44 -0.22 -4.07
N TRP A 215 4.60 -1.20 -3.77
CA TRP A 215 4.68 -2.52 -4.39
C TRP A 215 4.61 -2.47 -5.92
N PHE A 216 3.65 -1.70 -6.45
CA PHE A 216 3.52 -1.51 -7.89
C PHE A 216 4.75 -0.85 -8.52
N LEU A 217 5.37 0.12 -7.84
CA LEU A 217 6.57 0.81 -8.33
C LEU A 217 7.81 -0.07 -8.27
N LEU A 218 7.93 -0.96 -7.27
CA LEU A 218 8.97 -1.99 -7.24
C LEU A 218 8.85 -2.92 -8.46
N TYR A 219 7.63 -3.24 -8.87
CA TYR A 219 7.37 -4.06 -10.07
C TYR A 219 7.55 -3.27 -11.39
N ASN A 220 7.28 -1.96 -11.40
CA ASN A 220 7.25 -1.12 -12.60
C ASN A 220 8.16 0.11 -12.47
N MET A 221 9.45 -0.11 -12.21
CA MET A 221 10.38 0.98 -11.90
C MET A 221 10.57 2.01 -13.03
N ASP A 222 10.31 1.61 -14.28
CA ASP A 222 10.37 2.47 -15.47
C ASP A 222 9.43 3.68 -15.39
N ILE A 223 8.41 3.62 -14.54
CA ILE A 223 7.45 4.73 -14.35
C ILE A 223 8.10 5.93 -13.65
N LEU A 224 9.03 5.68 -12.73
CA LEU A 224 9.73 6.75 -12.01
C LEU A 224 11.05 7.13 -12.64
N TYR A 225 11.79 6.13 -13.15
CA TYR A 225 13.15 6.30 -13.62
C TYR A 225 13.34 5.66 -15.01
N PRO A 226 12.62 6.14 -16.04
CA PRO A 226 12.72 5.57 -17.39
C PRO A 226 14.15 5.68 -17.95
N ASP A 227 14.84 6.77 -17.62
CA ASP A 227 16.16 7.11 -18.16
C ASP A 227 17.33 6.45 -17.39
N ALA A 228 17.06 5.74 -16.30
CA ALA A 228 18.12 5.07 -15.55
C ALA A 228 18.64 3.87 -16.36
N PRO A 229 19.96 3.73 -16.54
CA PRO A 229 20.54 2.83 -17.53
C PRO A 229 20.44 1.35 -17.15
N THR A 230 20.27 1.03 -15.86
CA THR A 230 20.24 -0.35 -15.37
C THR A 230 19.13 -0.57 -14.34
N PRO A 231 18.62 -1.81 -14.18
CA PRO A 231 17.68 -2.14 -13.13
C PRO A 231 18.20 -1.81 -11.72
N ARG A 232 19.49 -2.06 -11.46
CA ARG A 232 20.14 -1.71 -10.18
C ARG A 232 20.06 -0.21 -9.91
N ALA A 233 20.37 0.63 -10.90
CA ALA A 233 20.27 2.08 -10.77
C ALA A 233 18.83 2.55 -10.48
N LYS A 234 17.83 1.89 -11.08
CA LYS A 234 16.40 2.15 -10.82
C LYS A 234 16.03 1.80 -9.37
N VAL A 235 16.40 0.62 -8.89
CA VAL A 235 16.18 0.19 -7.50
C VAL A 235 16.85 1.15 -6.53
N SER A 236 18.13 1.48 -6.71
CA SER A 236 18.86 2.41 -5.84
C SER A 236 18.23 3.80 -5.82
N SER A 237 17.74 4.29 -6.96
CA SER A 237 17.05 5.58 -7.05
C SER A 237 15.72 5.56 -6.29
N LEU A 238 14.96 4.47 -6.39
CA LEU A 238 13.73 4.27 -5.64
C LEU A 238 14.00 4.19 -4.14
N ILE A 239 14.95 3.36 -3.69
CA ILE A 239 15.33 3.26 -2.26
C ILE A 239 15.76 4.62 -1.73
N LYS A 240 16.60 5.37 -2.46
CA LYS A 240 16.99 6.73 -2.09
C LYS A 240 15.79 7.67 -1.95
N CYS A 241 14.79 7.56 -2.82
CA CYS A 241 13.54 8.33 -2.72
C CYS A 241 12.74 7.94 -1.46
N LEU A 242 12.60 6.63 -1.21
CA LEU A 242 11.90 6.06 -0.05
C LEU A 242 12.55 6.42 1.29
N SER A 243 13.88 6.43 1.35
CA SER A 243 14.64 6.76 2.56
C SER A 243 14.81 8.25 2.82
N THR A 244 14.51 9.11 1.83
CA THR A 244 14.62 10.56 1.97
C THR A 244 13.25 11.22 1.93
N CYS A 245 12.77 11.61 0.75
CA CYS A 245 11.59 12.44 0.60
C CYS A 245 10.28 11.71 0.93
N TRP A 246 10.23 10.38 0.81
CA TRP A 246 9.05 9.58 1.16
C TRP A 246 9.15 8.91 2.54
N LYS A 247 10.25 9.11 3.29
CA LYS A 247 10.47 8.49 4.61
C LYS A 247 9.30 8.71 5.57
N PRO A 248 8.66 9.90 5.66
CA PRO A 248 7.44 10.05 6.45
C PRO A 248 6.28 9.13 6.05
N LEU A 249 6.07 8.92 4.75
CA LEU A 249 5.00 8.04 4.29
C LEU A 249 5.32 6.58 4.56
N MET A 250 6.61 6.21 4.54
CA MET A 250 7.09 4.89 4.95
C MET A 250 6.81 4.65 6.45
N LEU A 251 7.18 5.61 7.31
CA LEU A 251 6.86 5.56 8.73
C LEU A 251 5.34 5.46 8.97
N THR A 252 4.52 6.25 8.26
CA THR A 252 3.04 6.17 8.36
C THR A 252 2.52 4.76 8.02
N SER A 253 3.10 4.12 7.02
CA SER A 253 2.70 2.79 6.56
C SER A 253 3.10 1.71 7.57
N LEU A 254 4.26 1.87 8.20
CA LEU A 254 4.71 1.05 9.32
C LEU A 254 3.77 1.20 10.54
N SER A 255 3.41 2.43 10.94
CA SER A 255 2.46 2.65 12.06
C SER A 255 1.11 2.01 11.76
N PHE A 256 0.64 2.11 10.51
CA PHE A 256 -0.58 1.44 10.07
C PHE A 256 -0.47 -0.08 10.16
N GLY A 257 0.68 -0.66 9.77
CA GLY A 257 0.98 -2.09 9.94
C GLY A 257 0.86 -2.55 11.38
N CYS A 258 1.48 -1.82 12.32
CA CYS A 258 1.36 -2.08 13.76
C CYS A 258 -0.10 -2.03 14.25
N GLY A 259 -0.85 -0.97 13.88
CA GLY A 259 -2.26 -0.87 14.21
C GLY A 259 -3.09 -2.02 13.64
N ARG A 260 -2.76 -2.47 12.42
CA ARG A 260 -3.41 -3.61 11.77
C ARG A 260 -3.15 -4.92 12.49
N GLU A 261 -1.94 -5.16 13.00
CA GLU A 261 -1.61 -6.34 13.80
C GLU A 261 -2.45 -6.41 15.08
N VAL A 262 -2.58 -5.27 15.79
CA VAL A 262 -3.47 -5.16 16.96
C VAL A 262 -4.92 -5.49 16.58
N MET A 263 -5.42 -4.93 15.48
CA MET A 263 -6.78 -5.22 15.00
C MET A 263 -6.97 -6.71 14.66
N MET A 264 -5.98 -7.35 14.03
CA MET A 264 -6.03 -8.77 13.68
C MET A 264 -6.04 -9.66 14.92
N LEU A 265 -5.20 -9.37 15.92
CA LEU A 265 -5.19 -10.09 17.20
C LEU A 265 -6.57 -10.05 17.87
N LEU A 266 -7.17 -8.86 17.95
CA LEU A 266 -8.50 -8.68 18.53
C LEU A 266 -9.58 -9.36 17.69
N ALA A 267 -9.52 -9.24 16.37
CA ALA A 267 -10.46 -9.89 15.46
C ALA A 267 -10.44 -11.42 15.62
N ASN A 268 -9.26 -12.03 15.73
CA ASN A 268 -9.12 -13.47 15.97
C ASN A 268 -9.79 -13.90 17.28
N LYS A 269 -9.59 -13.13 18.37
CA LYS A 269 -10.29 -13.38 19.65
C LYS A 269 -11.82 -13.27 19.51
N ILE A 270 -12.32 -12.27 18.79
CA ILE A 270 -13.76 -12.06 18.57
C ILE A 270 -14.36 -13.17 17.72
N VAL A 271 -13.65 -13.63 16.69
CA VAL A 271 -14.09 -14.76 15.85
C VAL A 271 -14.17 -16.04 16.67
N ALA A 272 -13.18 -16.30 17.53
CA ALA A 272 -13.17 -17.45 18.44
C ALA A 272 -14.30 -17.37 19.49
N ASN A 273 -14.62 -16.17 19.99
CA ASN A 273 -15.72 -15.94 20.91
C ASN A 273 -16.51 -14.66 20.59
N PRO A 274 -17.62 -14.76 19.82
CA PRO A 274 -18.41 -13.60 19.43
C PRO A 274 -19.17 -12.91 20.58
N SER A 275 -19.19 -13.46 21.79
CA SER A 275 -19.84 -12.86 22.96
C SER A 275 -18.96 -11.87 23.73
N LEU A 276 -17.70 -11.72 23.32
CA LEU A 276 -16.77 -10.81 23.96
C LEU A 276 -17.25 -9.36 23.88
N THR A 277 -17.06 -8.63 24.97
CA THR A 277 -17.29 -7.19 25.08
C THR A 277 -15.96 -6.46 24.88
N ILE A 278 -16.01 -5.12 24.81
CA ILE A 278 -14.80 -4.29 24.71
C ILE A 278 -13.84 -4.58 25.88
N ASP A 279 -14.36 -4.76 27.09
CA ASP A 279 -13.52 -5.03 28.25
C ASP A 279 -13.01 -6.47 28.26
N SER A 280 -13.84 -7.45 27.89
CA SER A 280 -13.45 -8.86 27.97
C SER A 280 -12.55 -9.32 26.81
N VAL A 281 -12.60 -8.68 25.63
CA VAL A 281 -11.66 -9.00 24.53
C VAL A 281 -10.21 -8.61 24.87
N LEU A 282 -10.05 -7.58 25.71
CA LEU A 282 -8.76 -7.09 26.16
C LEU A 282 -8.15 -7.93 27.28
N VAL A 283 -8.93 -8.80 27.94
CA VAL A 283 -8.40 -9.69 28.97
C VAL A 283 -7.33 -10.62 28.38
N ARG A 284 -6.17 -10.73 29.06
CA ARG A 284 -4.99 -11.51 28.63
C ARG A 284 -4.41 -11.03 27.28
N VAL A 285 -4.45 -9.74 27.02
CA VAL A 285 -3.59 -9.12 25.99
C VAL A 285 -2.46 -8.42 26.75
N ASN A 286 -1.22 -8.59 26.31
CA ASN A 286 -0.13 -7.78 26.86
C ASN A 286 -0.36 -6.32 26.45
N ASP A 287 0.05 -5.36 27.27
CA ASP A 287 -0.02 -3.93 26.93
C ASP A 287 -1.43 -3.37 26.68
N VAL A 288 -2.47 -3.95 27.29
CA VAL A 288 -3.87 -3.44 27.26
C VAL A 288 -4.00 -1.96 27.64
N ASN A 289 -3.03 -1.45 28.39
CA ASN A 289 -3.02 -0.05 28.81
C ASN A 289 -2.78 0.90 27.63
N ARG A 290 -2.17 0.44 26.54
CA ARG A 290 -1.93 1.21 25.31
C ARG A 290 -3.24 1.57 24.63
N LYS A 291 -3.25 2.75 24.01
CA LYS A 291 -4.46 3.33 23.42
C LYS A 291 -4.94 2.56 22.19
N ALA A 292 -4.04 1.98 21.41
CA ALA A 292 -4.36 1.22 20.20
C ALA A 292 -5.29 0.05 20.47
N PHE A 293 -5.03 -0.76 21.50
CA PHE A 293 -5.88 -1.88 21.87
C PHE A 293 -7.31 -1.42 22.22
N LYS A 294 -7.43 -0.38 23.05
CA LYS A 294 -8.73 0.15 23.46
C LYS A 294 -9.50 0.73 22.28
N GLU A 295 -8.86 1.52 21.42
CA GLU A 295 -9.52 2.11 20.25
C GLU A 295 -9.87 1.06 19.19
N CYS A 296 -8.98 0.10 18.91
CA CYS A 296 -9.26 -1.00 17.99
C CYS A 296 -10.42 -1.88 18.51
N ALA A 297 -10.45 -2.21 19.81
CA ALA A 297 -11.55 -2.95 20.41
C ALA A 297 -12.89 -2.19 20.27
N LYS A 298 -12.89 -0.88 20.54
CA LYS A 298 -14.09 -0.03 20.33
C LYS A 298 -14.54 -0.04 18.88
N LEU A 299 -13.61 0.04 17.93
CA LEU A 299 -13.90 0.05 16.49
C LEU A 299 -14.48 -1.29 16.01
N LEU A 300 -13.92 -2.41 16.46
CA LEU A 300 -14.36 -3.75 16.07
C LEU A 300 -15.68 -4.17 16.74
N LEU A 301 -15.91 -3.75 17.98
CA LEU A 301 -17.09 -4.12 18.79
C LEU A 301 -18.12 -3.00 18.93
N MET A 302 -18.20 -2.05 17.97
CA MET A 302 -19.15 -0.95 18.07
C MET A 302 -20.58 -1.47 18.25
N SER A 303 -21.25 -1.02 19.31
CA SER A 303 -22.59 -1.47 19.75
C SER A 303 -23.67 -1.41 18.67
N LYS A 304 -23.55 -0.49 17.71
CA LYS A 304 -24.44 -0.36 16.54
C LYS A 304 -24.36 -1.54 15.57
N TYR A 305 -23.26 -2.29 15.52
CA TYR A 305 -23.12 -3.50 14.70
C TYR A 305 -23.63 -4.74 15.44
N VAL A 306 -23.51 -4.71 16.77
CA VAL A 306 -24.13 -5.69 17.65
C VAL A 306 -25.56 -5.26 17.94
N LYS A 307 -26.44 -5.26 16.92
CA LYS A 307 -27.87 -5.22 17.21
C LYS A 307 -28.16 -6.44 18.08
N LYS A 308 -28.53 -6.21 19.34
CA LYS A 308 -28.99 -7.26 20.27
C LYS A 308 -29.91 -8.17 19.48
N ARG A 309 -29.52 -9.42 19.31
CA ARG A 309 -30.41 -10.47 18.81
C ARG A 309 -31.70 -10.30 19.64
N PRO A 310 -32.87 -10.02 19.04
CA PRO A 310 -34.09 -10.00 19.82
C PRO A 310 -34.12 -11.34 20.56
N ARG A 311 -34.13 -11.27 21.90
CA ARG A 311 -34.09 -12.48 22.73
C ARG A 311 -35.16 -13.41 22.19
N ALA A 312 -34.80 -14.68 21.96
CA ALA A 312 -35.65 -15.69 21.32
C ALA A 312 -36.97 -16.00 22.05
N ASN A 313 -37.36 -15.19 23.05
CA ASN A 313 -38.68 -15.23 23.65
C ASN A 313 -39.76 -14.59 22.77
N GLU A 314 -39.42 -13.81 21.74
CA GLU A 314 -40.32 -13.60 20.61
C GLU A 314 -40.21 -14.78 19.66
N VAL A 315 -41.00 -15.82 19.92
CA VAL A 315 -41.30 -16.88 18.95
C VAL A 315 -41.76 -16.18 17.68
N CYS A 316 -40.88 -16.11 16.67
CA CYS A 316 -41.29 -15.72 15.31
C CYS A 316 -42.33 -16.75 14.88
N LYS A 317 -43.62 -16.40 15.02
CA LYS A 317 -44.74 -17.16 14.47
C LYS A 317 -44.60 -17.13 12.95
N GLY A 318 -43.89 -18.10 12.39
CA GLY A 318 -44.01 -18.46 10.99
C GLY A 318 -44.82 -19.73 10.88
N SER A 319 -45.54 -19.87 9.79
CA SER A 319 -46.28 -21.10 9.49
C SER A 319 -45.77 -21.69 8.18
N LEU A 320 -45.76 -23.02 8.11
CA LEU A 320 -45.53 -23.73 6.85
C LEU A 320 -46.81 -23.62 6.02
N VAL A 321 -46.71 -22.95 4.88
CA VAL A 321 -47.80 -22.86 3.90
C VAL A 321 -47.47 -23.72 2.69
N ASN A 322 -48.50 -24.37 2.16
CA ASN A 322 -48.39 -25.16 0.95
C ASN A 322 -48.31 -24.21 -0.25
N GLY A 323 -47.20 -24.26 -0.99
CA GLY A 323 -47.07 -23.56 -2.26
C GLY A 323 -47.89 -24.23 -3.37
N PRO A 324 -48.12 -23.54 -4.50
CA PRO A 324 -48.93 -24.02 -5.63
C PRO A 324 -48.41 -25.31 -6.31
N LEU A 325 -47.20 -25.76 -5.97
CA LEU A 325 -46.59 -27.00 -6.44
C LEU A 325 -46.52 -28.09 -5.35
N GLY A 326 -47.30 -27.97 -4.27
CA GLY A 326 -47.31 -28.93 -3.15
C GLY A 326 -46.07 -28.89 -2.25
N ARG A 327 -45.06 -28.06 -2.55
CA ARG A 327 -43.91 -27.85 -1.66
C ARG A 327 -44.28 -26.91 -0.53
N LYS A 328 -44.02 -27.35 0.70
CA LYS A 328 -44.17 -26.52 1.90
C LYS A 328 -43.08 -25.44 1.90
N ARG A 329 -43.49 -24.17 1.91
CA ARG A 329 -42.61 -23.00 2.06
C ARG A 329 -42.85 -22.41 3.44
N TRP A 330 -41.77 -22.02 4.11
CA TRP A 330 -41.88 -21.27 5.35
C TRP A 330 -42.24 -19.81 5.02
N GLU A 331 -43.39 -19.34 5.49
CA GLU A 331 -43.82 -17.96 5.31
C GLU A 331 -43.80 -17.24 6.65
N LYS A 332 -43.00 -16.17 6.72
CA LYS A 332 -42.91 -15.31 7.88
C LYS A 332 -44.17 -14.45 7.91
N LEU A 333 -44.99 -14.54 8.96
CA LEU A 333 -46.12 -13.62 9.15
C LEU A 333 -45.56 -12.19 9.11
N LYS A 334 -45.99 -11.42 8.11
CA LYS A 334 -45.60 -10.02 7.96
C LYS A 334 -46.05 -9.30 9.22
N ALA A 335 -45.11 -8.88 10.05
CA ALA A 335 -45.38 -7.85 11.05
C ALA A 335 -45.96 -6.64 10.30
N LYS A 336 -47.08 -6.09 10.79
CA LYS A 336 -47.71 -4.89 10.23
C LYS A 336 -46.63 -3.82 10.01
N GLU A 337 -46.47 -3.47 8.75
CA GLU A 337 -45.87 -2.27 8.19
C GLU A 337 -45.03 -1.40 9.15
N GLY A 338 -43.74 -1.72 9.22
CA GLY A 338 -42.72 -0.91 9.86
C GLY A 338 -41.34 -1.39 9.41
N SER A 339 -40.75 -0.65 8.48
CA SER A 339 -39.43 -0.83 7.82
C SER A 339 -38.61 -2.08 8.22
N ALA A 340 -38.77 -3.17 7.45
CA ALA A 340 -37.87 -4.30 7.54
C ALA A 340 -36.50 -3.92 6.93
N HIS A 341 -35.59 -3.44 7.77
CA HIS A 341 -34.17 -3.37 7.41
C HIS A 341 -33.68 -4.78 7.07
N LYS A 342 -33.16 -4.99 5.85
CA LYS A 342 -32.46 -6.22 5.47
C LYS A 342 -31.23 -6.35 6.37
N PHE A 343 -31.14 -7.47 7.09
CA PHE A 343 -30.01 -7.78 7.96
C PHE A 343 -28.96 -8.56 7.16
N VAL A 344 -27.72 -8.08 7.18
CA VAL A 344 -26.55 -8.87 6.80
C VAL A 344 -26.01 -9.48 8.09
N HIS A 345 -26.29 -10.75 8.32
CA HIS A 345 -25.54 -11.52 9.30
C HIS A 345 -24.14 -11.73 8.71
N ILE A 346 -23.14 -11.00 9.21
CA ILE A 346 -21.74 -11.29 8.92
C ILE A 346 -21.40 -12.55 9.72
N HIS A 347 -21.67 -13.71 9.13
CA HIS A 347 -21.04 -14.94 9.62
C HIS A 347 -19.58 -14.85 9.21
N TYR A 348 -18.69 -14.62 10.19
CA TYR A 348 -17.27 -14.93 10.04
C TYR A 348 -17.17 -16.46 9.95
N VAL A 349 -17.46 -17.02 8.78
CA VAL A 349 -17.10 -18.40 8.49
C VAL A 349 -15.64 -18.34 8.08
N GLY A 350 -14.76 -18.30 9.08
CA GLY A 350 -13.36 -18.65 8.86
C GLY A 350 -13.33 -20.11 8.45
N ARG A 351 -13.42 -20.39 7.15
CA ARG A 351 -12.64 -21.52 6.66
C ARG A 351 -11.21 -21.02 6.76
N LEU A 352 -10.50 -21.48 7.79
CA LEU A 352 -9.06 -21.57 7.76
C LEU A 352 -8.76 -22.18 6.38
N MET A 353 -8.09 -21.46 5.51
CA MET A 353 -7.45 -22.13 4.38
C MET A 353 -6.46 -23.04 5.09
N ASP A 354 -6.77 -24.33 5.16
CA ASP A 354 -5.76 -25.31 5.50
C ASP A 354 -4.59 -25.01 4.53
N PRO A 355 -3.35 -24.86 5.03
CA PRO A 355 -2.20 -24.73 4.14
C PRO A 355 -2.35 -25.86 3.12
N LEU A 356 -2.30 -25.50 1.83
CA LEU A 356 -2.21 -26.50 0.79
C LEU A 356 -1.05 -27.38 1.23
N GLY A 357 -1.33 -28.66 1.52
CA GLY A 357 -0.33 -29.58 2.00
C GLY A 357 0.85 -29.48 1.06
N ASP A 358 1.98 -29.09 1.63
CA ASP A 358 3.27 -29.36 1.03
C ASP A 358 3.28 -30.87 0.88
N ASP A 359 3.21 -31.33 -0.36
CA ASP A 359 3.41 -32.73 -0.69
C ASP A 359 4.89 -32.99 -0.35
N ASP A 360 5.11 -33.43 0.89
CA ASP A 360 6.33 -34.04 1.40
C ASP A 360 6.59 -35.30 0.58
N ASP A 361 7.27 -35.16 -0.56
CA ASP A 361 7.97 -36.24 -1.24
C ASP A 361 9.36 -35.74 -1.63
N ASP A 362 10.36 -36.29 -0.94
CA ASP A 362 11.68 -36.68 -1.47
C ASP A 362 12.68 -35.56 -1.84
N ASP A 363 13.65 -35.26 -0.96
CA ASP A 363 14.96 -35.97 -0.95
C ASP A 363 16.03 -35.19 -0.16
N ASP A 364 16.68 -35.95 0.72
CA ASP A 364 17.94 -35.84 1.44
C ASP A 364 19.04 -34.85 0.94
N ASP A 365 19.84 -34.41 1.94
CA ASP A 365 21.20 -33.86 1.89
C ASP A 365 21.36 -32.38 1.50
N ASP A 366 21.58 -31.49 2.50
CA ASP A 366 22.52 -30.33 2.46
C ASP A 366 22.46 -29.52 3.78
N ASP A 367 22.85 -30.16 4.90
CA ASP A 367 22.89 -29.58 6.27
C ASP A 367 24.33 -29.12 6.66
N GLU A 368 25.13 -28.61 5.72
CA GLU A 368 26.53 -28.19 5.98
C GLU A 368 26.84 -26.70 5.68
N GLU A 369 25.88 -25.87 5.23
CA GLU A 369 26.18 -24.46 4.88
C GLU A 369 25.74 -23.39 5.92
N GLU A 370 25.08 -23.75 7.03
CA GLU A 370 24.67 -22.76 8.05
C GLU A 370 25.68 -22.53 9.20
N GLU A 371 26.78 -23.30 9.28
CA GLU A 371 27.83 -23.08 10.31
C GLU A 371 28.94 -22.10 9.87
N GLU A 372 29.06 -21.73 8.59
CA GLU A 372 30.10 -20.78 8.13
C GLU A 372 29.69 -19.30 8.28
N GLU A 373 28.40 -18.96 8.35
CA GLU A 373 27.96 -17.56 8.52
C GLU A 373 28.07 -17.06 9.98
N GLU A 374 28.08 -17.95 10.99
CA GLU A 374 28.27 -17.53 12.39
C GLU A 374 29.75 -17.27 12.74
N GLU A 375 30.73 -17.87 12.03
CA GLU A 375 32.16 -17.60 12.25
C GLU A 375 32.61 -16.25 11.64
N GLU A 376 32.01 -15.77 10.54
CA GLU A 376 32.36 -14.47 9.95
C GLU A 376 31.85 -13.27 10.80
N GLU A 377 30.74 -13.41 11.56
CA GLU A 377 30.27 -12.34 12.45
C GLU A 377 31.11 -12.19 13.73
N GLU A 378 31.76 -13.26 14.22
CA GLU A 378 32.66 -13.17 15.40
C GLU A 378 34.03 -12.53 15.05
N GLU A 379 34.54 -12.69 13.82
CA GLU A 379 35.82 -12.04 13.42
C GLU A 379 35.68 -10.52 13.20
N GLU A 380 34.51 -10.00 12.77
CA GLU A 380 34.31 -8.55 12.62
C GLU A 380 34.18 -7.81 13.98
N GLU A 381 33.70 -8.47 15.04
CA GLU A 381 33.64 -7.85 16.38
C GLU A 381 35.02 -7.75 17.07
N GLU A 382 35.98 -8.64 16.77
CA GLU A 382 37.34 -8.55 17.33
C GLU A 382 38.19 -7.44 16.67
N GLU A 383 37.96 -7.10 15.39
CA GLU A 383 38.71 -6.01 14.73
C GLU A 383 38.25 -4.61 15.19
N GLU A 384 36.98 -4.41 15.58
CA GLU A 384 36.51 -3.11 16.09
C GLU A 384 37.04 -2.80 17.50
N GLU A 385 37.32 -3.81 18.34
CA GLU A 385 37.89 -3.59 19.68
C GLU A 385 39.38 -3.18 19.66
N GLU A 386 40.14 -3.54 18.61
CA GLU A 386 41.55 -3.14 18.48
C GLU A 386 41.73 -1.67 18.03
N GLU A 387 40.81 -1.10 17.24
CA GLU A 387 40.91 0.31 16.81
C GLU A 387 40.58 1.34 17.90
N GLU A 388 39.78 0.98 18.92
CA GLU A 388 39.46 1.91 20.02
C GLU A 388 40.59 2.03 21.08
N GLY A 389 41.62 1.18 21.02
CA GLY A 389 42.71 1.13 22.00
C GLY A 389 43.85 2.14 21.80
N GLU A 390 43.99 2.77 20.62
CA GLU A 390 45.17 3.59 20.30
C GLU A 390 44.96 5.12 20.41
N GLY A 391 43.80 5.57 20.89
CA GLY A 391 43.40 6.98 20.89
C GLY A 391 43.69 7.81 22.15
N GLU A 392 44.35 7.27 23.19
CA GLU A 392 44.60 7.99 24.44
C GLU A 392 46.08 8.37 24.62
N GLY A 393 46.51 9.41 23.89
CA GLY A 393 47.85 9.96 24.08
C GLY A 393 47.96 11.40 23.57
N GLU A 394 48.31 12.30 24.49
CA GLU A 394 48.80 13.67 24.27
C GLU A 394 47.77 14.79 24.03
N GLU A 395 47.23 15.35 25.12
CA GLU A 395 47.03 16.81 25.18
C GLU A 395 47.26 17.35 26.60
N GLU A 396 48.53 17.35 27.02
CA GLU A 396 49.01 18.21 28.11
C GLU A 396 49.45 19.57 27.56
N GLY A 397 48.78 20.63 28.00
CA GLY A 397 49.45 21.90 28.28
C GLY A 397 49.00 23.10 27.46
N LYS A 398 48.16 23.95 28.07
CA LYS A 398 48.44 25.39 28.18
C LYS A 398 47.58 26.05 29.25
N LYS A 399 48.21 26.31 30.39
CA LYS A 399 47.81 27.34 31.35
C LYS A 399 48.19 28.72 30.81
N GLY A 400 47.27 29.67 30.90
CA GLY A 400 47.48 31.12 30.78
C GLY A 400 46.11 31.76 31.02
N GLU A 401 45.83 32.13 32.26
CA GLU A 401 45.85 33.54 32.70
C GLU A 401 44.93 34.42 31.86
N GLU A 402 43.73 34.71 32.38
CA GLU A 402 43.22 36.08 32.34
C GLU A 402 42.22 36.30 33.48
N GLU A 403 42.63 37.17 34.40
CA GLU A 403 41.85 37.71 35.50
C GLU A 403 40.81 38.72 34.98
N GLY A 404 39.64 38.70 35.62
CA GLY A 404 38.92 39.92 35.98
C GLY A 404 38.06 40.58 34.90
N GLU A 405 36.74 40.60 35.13
CA GLU A 405 36.11 41.86 35.56
C GLU A 405 34.69 41.65 36.10
N ARG A 406 34.40 42.44 37.14
CA ARG A 406 33.15 42.57 37.87
C ARG A 406 32.07 43.27 37.06
N GLY A 407 30.83 42.92 37.35
CA GLY A 407 29.63 43.76 37.21
C GLY A 407 28.49 42.96 36.57
N GLY A 408 27.32 42.76 37.16
CA GLY A 408 26.55 43.60 38.06
C GLY A 408 25.17 43.82 37.41
N LYS A 409 24.12 43.83 38.24
CA LYS A 409 22.68 44.11 37.98
C LYS A 409 21.85 42.86 37.68
N GLU A 410 20.98 42.40 38.60
CA GLU A 410 19.74 43.00 39.14
C GLU A 410 18.67 43.34 38.10
N GLY A 411 17.47 42.81 38.34
CA GLY A 411 16.19 43.23 37.74
C GLY A 411 15.88 42.55 36.42
N GLU A 412 14.66 42.12 36.08
CA GLU A 412 13.36 42.53 36.57
C GLU A 412 12.32 41.41 36.38
N ARG A 413 11.27 41.53 37.18
CA ARG A 413 9.96 40.87 37.09
C ARG A 413 9.41 40.94 35.66
N TYR A 414 8.68 39.90 35.24
CA TYR A 414 7.40 40.12 34.59
C TYR A 414 6.36 39.08 35.03
N SER A 415 5.45 39.56 35.86
CA SER A 415 4.15 38.96 36.14
C SER A 415 3.14 39.47 35.10
N GLY A 416 2.30 38.59 34.56
CA GLY A 416 1.14 38.98 33.76
C GLY A 416 0.31 37.74 33.43
N ARG A 417 -0.55 37.26 34.33
CA ARG A 417 -1.92 37.72 34.68
C ARG A 417 -2.98 37.08 33.77
N ALA A 418 -3.90 36.43 34.46
CA ALA A 418 -5.06 35.70 33.96
C ALA A 418 -6.23 36.62 33.55
N GLN A 419 -7.13 36.02 32.77
CA GLN A 419 -8.59 36.23 32.68
C GLN A 419 -9.12 37.60 32.21
N ILE A 420 -9.85 37.60 31.09
CA ILE A 420 -11.32 37.62 31.04
C ILE A 420 -11.79 36.64 29.97
#